data_AF-A0A1I6TAK3-F1
#
_entry.id   AF-A0A1I6TAK3-F1
#
_cell.length_a   1.000
_cell.length_b   1.000
_cell.length_c   1.000
_cell.angle_alpha   90.00
_cell.angle_beta   90.00
_cell.angle_gamma   90.00
#
_symmetry.space_group_name_H-M   'P 1'
#
loop_
_entity.id
_entity.type
_entity.pdbx_description
1 polymer ?
#
loop_
_entity_poly.entity_id
_entity_poly.type
_entity_poly.pdbx_seq_one_letter_code
_entity_poly.pdbx_strand_id
1 'polypeptide(L)'
;MSFPNIPNITPTISISTAQTIPLLLSSIALEELALAHIINAEAEKLQFVLGTLPPGRTTLSPPVVTISNLLTVDSSVQRTLRDVIKKEMLLEFKFENVLDLLATVSPLPPPSTTTITLNANPTTINIIAPIPSTLSGQVLVNGSPPPIGTPVSFTVSDPILGTISSNPALTDPSGFFTATFSSSFLPGTVNITASALGGISDPVTITIF
;
A
#
# COMPACT_ATOMS: atom_id res chain seq x y z
N MET A 1 -28.81 -45.29 15.90
CA MET A 1 -28.71 -44.22 14.90
C MET A 1 -27.37 -43.52 15.10
N SER A 2 -26.46 -43.56 14.11
CA SER A 2 -25.16 -42.89 14.18
C SER A 2 -25.31 -41.42 13.79
N PHE A 3 -24.80 -40.50 14.61
CA PHE A 3 -24.72 -39.09 14.28
C PHE A 3 -23.81 -38.88 13.05
N PRO A 4 -24.07 -37.89 12.18
CA PRO A 4 -23.14 -37.53 11.10
C PRO A 4 -21.82 -37.04 11.70
N ASN A 5 -20.70 -37.59 11.23
CA ASN A 5 -19.37 -37.13 11.63
C ASN A 5 -18.98 -35.95 10.72
N ILE A 6 -19.13 -34.73 11.22
CA ILE A 6 -18.74 -33.52 10.49
C ILE A 6 -17.21 -33.38 10.59
N PRO A 7 -16.47 -33.31 9.48
CA PRO A 7 -15.03 -33.13 9.51
C PRO A 7 -14.67 -31.82 10.22
N ASN A 8 -13.63 -31.86 11.04
CA ASN A 8 -13.11 -30.68 11.72
C ASN A 8 -12.44 -29.76 10.70
N ILE A 9 -13.02 -28.58 10.46
CA ILE A 9 -12.44 -27.54 9.62
C ILE A 9 -11.73 -26.56 10.55
N THR A 10 -10.40 -26.43 10.44
CA THR A 10 -9.67 -25.34 11.11
C THR A 10 -9.34 -24.28 10.07
N PRO A 11 -10.16 -23.21 9.94
CA PRO A 11 -9.91 -22.18 8.95
C PRO A 11 -8.61 -21.45 9.29
N THR A 12 -7.67 -21.42 8.34
CA THR A 12 -6.47 -20.60 8.42
C THR A 12 -6.84 -19.16 8.05
N ILE A 13 -7.25 -18.36 9.04
CA ILE A 13 -7.55 -16.94 8.82
C ILE A 13 -6.28 -16.13 9.07
N SER A 14 -5.66 -15.62 8.00
CA SER A 14 -4.43 -14.82 8.05
C SER A 14 -4.74 -13.34 7.79
N ILE A 15 -5.46 -12.68 8.71
CA ILE A 15 -5.75 -11.25 8.64
C ILE A 15 -5.22 -10.59 9.91
N SER A 16 -4.38 -9.56 9.77
CA SER A 16 -3.90 -8.78 10.91
C SER A 16 -4.94 -7.77 11.38
N THR A 17 -4.85 -7.32 12.64
CA THR A 17 -5.72 -6.26 13.18
C THR A 17 -5.66 -4.98 12.34
N ALA A 18 -4.48 -4.61 11.84
CA ALA A 18 -4.29 -3.48 10.95
C ALA A 18 -5.02 -3.65 9.60
N GLN A 19 -5.11 -4.87 9.08
CA GLN A 19 -5.87 -5.19 7.86
C GLN A 19 -7.38 -5.25 8.12
N THR A 20 -7.80 -5.63 9.33
CA THR A 20 -9.21 -5.72 9.72
C THR A 20 -9.88 -4.35 9.82
N ILE A 21 -9.18 -3.30 10.27
CA ILE A 21 -9.77 -1.96 10.42
C ILE A 21 -10.37 -1.42 9.09
N PRO A 22 -9.62 -1.39 7.97
CA PRO A 22 -10.19 -0.99 6.68
C PRO A 22 -11.40 -1.85 6.25
N LEU A 23 -11.39 -3.14 6.56
CA LEU A 23 -12.50 -4.05 6.24
C LEU A 23 -13.76 -3.73 7.07
N LEU A 24 -13.59 -3.41 8.36
CA LEU A 24 -14.68 -3.01 9.24
C LEU A 24 -15.26 -1.66 8.81
N LEU A 25 -14.40 -0.67 8.50
CA LEU A 25 -14.86 0.63 7.97
C LEU A 25 -15.60 0.47 6.64
N SER A 26 -15.07 -0.36 5.73
CA SER A 26 -15.75 -0.68 4.47
C SER A 26 -17.12 -1.33 4.71
N SER A 27 -17.23 -2.20 5.72
CA SER A 27 -18.52 -2.82 6.06
C SER A 27 -19.54 -1.83 6.60
N ILE A 28 -19.11 -0.78 7.32
CA ILE A 28 -19.97 0.33 7.75
C ILE A 28 -20.41 1.12 6.51
N ALA A 29 -19.46 1.52 5.66
CA ALA A 29 -19.76 2.29 4.45
C ALA A 29 -20.72 1.59 3.49
N LEU A 30 -20.62 0.26 3.35
CA LEU A 30 -21.57 -0.52 2.53
C LEU A 30 -22.98 -0.54 3.14
N GLU A 31 -23.08 -0.52 4.46
CA GLU A 31 -24.36 -0.49 5.16
C GLU A 31 -25.01 0.90 5.07
N GLU A 32 -24.23 1.97 5.24
CA GLU A 32 -24.63 3.36 4.98
C GLU A 32 -25.17 3.54 3.55
N LEU A 33 -24.47 2.99 2.57
CA LEU A 33 -24.90 3.01 1.16
C LEU A 33 -26.24 2.28 0.97
N ALA A 34 -26.44 1.15 1.64
CA ALA A 34 -27.71 0.43 1.58
C ALA A 34 -28.86 1.22 2.22
N LEU A 35 -28.61 1.89 3.36
CA LEU A 35 -29.59 2.75 4.03
C LEU A 35 -29.95 3.97 3.17
N ALA A 36 -28.99 4.59 2.48
CA ALA A 36 -29.24 5.66 1.52
C ALA A 36 -30.19 5.22 0.40
N HIS A 37 -30.04 4.00 -0.12
CA HIS A 37 -30.97 3.46 -1.12
C HIS A 37 -32.38 3.25 -0.56
N ILE A 38 -32.53 2.84 0.70
CA ILE A 38 -33.84 2.73 1.34
C ILE A 38 -34.51 4.10 1.43
N ILE A 39 -33.77 5.12 1.90
CA ILE A 39 -34.30 6.50 1.99
C ILE A 39 -34.73 7.00 0.61
N ASN A 40 -33.91 6.77 -0.42
CA ASN A 40 -34.26 7.17 -1.79
C ASN A 40 -35.50 6.42 -2.30
N ALA A 41 -35.60 5.12 -2.05
CA ALA A 41 -36.76 4.33 -2.45
C ALA A 41 -38.05 4.80 -1.78
N GLU A 42 -38.00 5.19 -0.49
CA GLU A 42 -39.15 5.78 0.20
C GLU A 42 -39.51 7.17 -0.36
N ALA A 43 -38.52 7.97 -0.78
CA ALA A 43 -38.77 9.24 -1.46
C ALA A 43 -39.44 9.05 -2.84
N GLU A 44 -38.97 8.09 -3.65
CA GLU A 44 -39.57 7.75 -4.94
C GLU A 44 -41.01 7.22 -4.76
N LYS A 45 -41.26 6.44 -3.71
CA LYS A 45 -42.61 5.96 -3.35
C LYS A 45 -43.58 7.12 -3.10
N LEU A 46 -43.15 8.16 -2.37
CA LEU A 46 -43.96 9.36 -2.15
C LEU A 46 -44.21 10.11 -3.45
N GLN A 47 -43.17 10.32 -4.26
CA GLN A 47 -43.30 11.00 -5.56
C GLN A 47 -44.23 10.26 -6.51
N PHE A 48 -44.21 8.92 -6.49
CA PHE A 48 -45.11 8.09 -7.28
C PHE A 48 -46.57 8.30 -6.89
N VAL A 49 -46.88 8.22 -5.59
CA VAL A 49 -48.25 8.37 -5.08
C VAL A 49 -48.78 9.80 -5.28
N LEU A 50 -47.91 10.81 -5.22
CA LEU A 50 -48.26 12.21 -5.47
C LEU A 50 -48.32 12.57 -6.96
N GLY A 51 -47.92 11.65 -7.86
CA GLY A 51 -47.89 11.89 -9.30
C GLY A 51 -46.85 12.93 -9.73
N THR A 52 -45.83 13.20 -8.92
CA THR A 52 -44.75 14.17 -9.22
C THR A 52 -43.61 13.54 -10.02
N LEU A 53 -43.65 12.23 -10.28
CA LEU A 53 -42.67 11.56 -11.13
C LEU A 53 -42.81 12.00 -12.60
N PRO A 54 -41.69 12.25 -13.32
CA PRO A 54 -41.74 12.68 -14.71
C PRO A 54 -42.53 11.70 -15.61
N PRO A 55 -43.25 12.20 -16.63
CA PRO A 55 -44.18 11.43 -17.47
C PRO A 55 -43.55 10.32 -18.35
N GLY A 56 -42.28 9.98 -18.16
CA GLY A 56 -41.61 8.85 -18.82
C GLY A 56 -41.42 7.62 -17.95
N ARG A 57 -41.78 7.66 -16.65
CA ARG A 57 -41.47 6.58 -15.70
C ARG A 57 -42.64 5.75 -15.21
N THR A 58 -43.89 6.23 -15.29
CA THR A 58 -45.10 5.39 -15.16
C THR A 58 -46.35 6.14 -15.64
N THR A 59 -47.06 5.58 -16.61
CA THR A 59 -48.44 5.94 -17.01
C THR A 59 -49.50 5.35 -16.05
N LEU A 60 -49.11 4.99 -14.82
CA LEU A 60 -49.88 4.19 -13.86
C LEU A 60 -50.16 4.96 -12.57
N SER A 61 -50.50 6.24 -12.67
CA SER A 61 -51.04 6.94 -11.50
C SER A 61 -52.33 6.22 -11.08
N PRO A 62 -52.51 5.85 -9.79
CA PRO A 62 -53.72 5.16 -9.36
C PRO A 62 -54.95 5.97 -9.78
N PRO A 63 -55.99 5.35 -10.38
CA PRO A 63 -57.14 6.08 -10.91
C PRO A 63 -57.89 6.88 -9.83
N VAL A 64 -57.72 6.53 -8.54
CA VAL A 64 -58.21 7.28 -7.38
C VAL A 64 -57.19 7.17 -6.23
N VAL A 65 -56.66 8.31 -5.77
CA VAL A 65 -55.86 8.41 -4.54
C VAL A 65 -56.69 9.13 -3.48
N THR A 66 -56.97 8.47 -2.36
CA THR A 66 -57.71 9.07 -1.23
C THR A 66 -56.75 9.57 -0.14
N ILE A 67 -57.22 10.52 0.67
CA ILE A 67 -56.44 11.04 1.81
C ILE A 67 -56.06 9.92 2.79
N SER A 68 -56.94 8.95 3.02
CA SER A 68 -56.66 7.80 3.89
C SER A 68 -55.49 6.94 3.37
N ASN A 69 -55.39 6.77 2.04
CA ASN A 69 -54.27 6.06 1.43
C ASN A 69 -52.96 6.84 1.63
N LEU A 70 -53.00 8.18 1.48
CA LEU A 70 -51.82 9.04 1.71
C LEU A 70 -51.33 8.97 3.15
N LEU A 71 -52.24 9.06 4.13
CA LEU A 71 -51.90 8.94 5.55
C LEU A 71 -51.31 7.57 5.90
N THR A 72 -51.79 6.51 5.22
CA THR A 72 -51.26 5.15 5.40
C THR A 72 -49.84 5.04 4.85
N VAL A 73 -49.57 5.62 3.67
CA VAL A 73 -48.23 5.65 3.06
C VAL A 73 -47.27 6.48 3.93
N ASP A 74 -47.68 7.67 4.37
CA ASP A 74 -46.88 8.54 5.25
C ASP A 74 -46.51 7.83 6.56
N SER A 75 -47.49 7.20 7.21
CA SER A 75 -47.26 6.41 8.43
C SER A 75 -46.29 5.24 8.20
N SER A 76 -46.32 4.64 7.01
CA SER A 76 -45.40 3.56 6.62
C SER A 76 -43.98 4.09 6.41
N VAL A 77 -43.82 5.18 5.65
CA VAL A 77 -42.53 5.86 5.43
C VAL A 77 -41.92 6.30 6.76
N GLN A 78 -42.72 6.91 7.64
CA GLN A 78 -42.27 7.31 8.97
C GLN A 78 -41.76 6.12 9.80
N ARG A 79 -42.39 4.94 9.67
CA ARG A 79 -41.92 3.72 10.34
C ARG A 79 -40.58 3.26 9.76
N THR A 80 -40.45 3.22 8.44
CA THR A 80 -39.17 2.87 7.78
C THR A 80 -38.05 3.82 8.20
N LEU A 81 -38.29 5.15 8.20
CA LEU A 81 -37.29 6.14 8.60
C LEU A 81 -36.89 6.00 10.07
N ARG A 82 -37.83 5.67 10.97
CA ARG A 82 -37.49 5.35 12.37
C ARG A 82 -36.60 4.13 12.48
N ASP A 83 -36.81 3.12 11.65
CA ASP A 83 -35.97 1.92 11.66
C ASP A 83 -34.58 2.18 11.05
N VAL A 84 -34.49 3.04 10.03
CA VAL A 84 -33.20 3.55 9.51
C VAL A 84 -32.42 4.27 10.62
N ILE A 85 -33.05 5.21 11.33
CA ILE A 85 -32.39 5.94 12.45
C ILE A 85 -31.88 4.98 13.52
N LYS A 86 -32.63 3.91 13.86
CA LYS A 86 -32.14 2.89 14.79
C LYS A 86 -30.91 2.19 14.26
N LYS A 87 -30.82 1.96 12.95
CA LYS A 87 -29.65 1.33 12.35
C LYS A 87 -28.45 2.25 12.31
N GLU A 88 -28.65 3.54 12.02
CA GLU A 88 -27.63 4.59 12.11
C GLU A 88 -27.01 4.61 13.51
N MET A 89 -27.81 4.59 14.58
CA MET A 89 -27.28 4.52 15.96
C MET A 89 -26.44 3.26 16.21
N LEU A 90 -26.83 2.11 15.65
CA LEU A 90 -26.04 0.87 15.77
C LEU A 90 -24.74 0.93 14.96
N LEU A 91 -24.75 1.62 13.81
CA LEU A 91 -23.58 1.86 12.98
C LEU A 91 -22.60 2.81 13.66
N GLU A 92 -23.10 3.84 14.32
CA GLU A 92 -22.31 4.76 15.14
C GLU A 92 -21.56 3.98 16.25
N PHE A 93 -22.25 3.14 17.02
CA PHE A 93 -21.56 2.30 18.02
C PHE A 93 -20.49 1.38 17.40
N LYS A 94 -20.75 0.83 16.20
CA LYS A 94 -19.76 0.01 15.50
C LYS A 94 -18.55 0.86 15.05
N PHE A 95 -18.78 2.08 14.59
CA PHE A 95 -17.72 3.00 14.19
C PHE A 95 -16.84 3.40 15.38
N GLU A 96 -17.43 3.78 16.51
CA GLU A 96 -16.68 4.10 17.73
C GLU A 96 -15.81 2.92 18.19
N ASN A 97 -16.36 1.70 18.19
CA ASN A 97 -15.57 0.49 18.51
C ASN A 97 -14.39 0.27 17.54
N VAL A 98 -14.52 0.65 16.27
CA VAL A 98 -13.44 0.57 15.29
C VAL A 98 -12.38 1.64 15.55
N LEU A 99 -12.79 2.85 15.97
CA LEU A 99 -11.87 3.91 16.37
C LEU A 99 -11.05 3.53 17.61
N ASP A 100 -11.68 2.90 18.61
CA ASP A 100 -10.99 2.37 19.78
C ASP A 100 -9.96 1.31 19.37
N LEU A 101 -10.30 0.44 18.42
CA LEU A 101 -9.37 -0.56 17.89
C LEU A 101 -8.19 0.09 17.15
N LEU A 102 -8.42 1.19 16.43
CA LEU A 102 -7.37 1.98 15.79
C LEU A 102 -6.39 2.57 16.82
N ALA A 103 -6.85 2.97 18.00
CA ALA A 103 -5.97 3.46 19.06
C ALA A 103 -5.05 2.36 19.63
N THR A 104 -5.42 1.07 19.49
CA THR A 104 -4.61 -0.06 19.97
C THR A 104 -3.57 -0.57 18.98
N VAL A 105 -3.68 -0.24 17.70
CA VAL A 105 -2.63 -0.58 16.72
C VAL A 105 -1.47 0.41 16.89
N SER A 106 -0.38 -0.08 17.48
CA SER A 106 0.91 0.63 17.52
C SER A 106 1.27 1.12 16.10
N PRO A 107 1.87 2.32 15.96
CA PRO A 107 2.33 2.78 14.66
C PRO A 107 3.22 1.72 14.01
N LEU A 108 3.00 1.49 12.71
CA LEU A 108 3.84 0.64 11.89
C LEU A 108 5.31 1.02 12.14
N PRO A 109 6.23 0.06 12.37
CA PRO A 109 7.63 0.38 12.48
C PRO A 109 8.06 1.21 11.26
N PRO A 110 8.94 2.23 11.45
CA PRO A 110 9.36 3.07 10.35
C PRO A 110 9.92 2.21 9.21
N PRO A 111 9.69 2.59 7.94
CA PRO A 111 10.24 1.86 6.81
C PRO A 111 11.74 1.69 7.01
N SER A 112 12.24 0.48 6.78
CA SER A 112 13.67 0.19 6.91
C SER A 112 14.44 1.10 5.96
N THR A 113 15.25 1.99 6.52
CA THR A 113 16.09 2.90 5.74
C THR A 113 17.42 2.22 5.48
N THR A 114 17.69 1.88 4.22
CA THR A 114 18.98 1.36 3.79
C THR A 114 19.87 2.52 3.35
N THR A 115 20.99 2.73 4.05
CA THR A 115 22.01 3.70 3.68
C THR A 115 23.20 2.98 3.08
N ILE A 116 23.67 3.44 1.92
CA ILE A 116 24.86 2.89 1.25
C ILE A 116 25.84 4.03 1.04
N THR A 117 26.99 3.95 1.70
CA THR A 117 28.14 4.83 1.42
C THR A 117 29.02 4.13 0.39
N LEU A 118 29.38 4.83 -0.69
CA LEU A 118 30.29 4.36 -1.72
C LEU A 118 31.42 5.36 -1.91
N ASN A 119 32.65 4.87 -1.96
CA ASN A 119 33.86 5.64 -2.20
C ASN A 119 34.73 4.92 -3.25
N ALA A 120 35.52 5.68 -4.01
CA ALA A 120 36.47 5.16 -4.97
C ALA A 120 37.87 5.72 -4.69
N ASN A 121 38.91 4.88 -4.79
CA ASN A 121 40.30 5.31 -4.64
C ASN A 121 41.25 4.49 -5.54
N PRO A 122 41.98 5.12 -6.48
CA PRO A 122 41.93 6.55 -6.84
C PRO A 122 40.66 6.91 -7.64
N THR A 123 40.26 8.19 -7.62
CA THR A 123 39.17 8.72 -8.47
C THR A 123 39.63 9.09 -9.88
N THR A 124 40.92 8.96 -10.16
CA THR A 124 41.51 9.28 -11.46
C THR A 124 42.42 8.14 -11.92
N ILE A 125 42.26 7.68 -13.16
CA ILE A 125 43.02 6.56 -13.75
C ILE A 125 43.71 7.03 -15.03
N ASN A 126 45.01 6.77 -15.16
CA ASN A 126 45.78 7.10 -16.36
C ASN A 126 45.76 5.92 -17.36
N ILE A 127 45.50 6.17 -18.65
CA ILE A 127 45.43 5.13 -19.69
C ILE A 127 46.77 4.45 -20.01
N ILE A 128 47.90 5.09 -19.75
CA ILE A 128 49.24 4.57 -20.08
C ILE A 128 49.72 3.54 -19.05
N ALA A 129 49.35 3.74 -17.79
CA ALA A 129 49.65 2.84 -16.68
C ALA A 129 48.48 2.81 -15.69
N PRO A 130 47.36 2.14 -16.05
CA PRO A 130 46.16 2.21 -15.24
C PRO A 130 46.34 1.44 -13.93
N ILE A 131 46.17 2.17 -12.83
CA ILE A 131 45.98 1.60 -11.51
C ILE A 131 44.47 1.43 -11.34
N PRO A 132 43.96 0.21 -11.06
CA PRO A 132 42.54 0.01 -10.86
C PRO A 132 42.05 0.78 -9.64
N SER A 133 40.81 1.26 -9.70
CA SER A 133 40.19 1.96 -8.57
C SER A 133 39.53 0.98 -7.63
N THR A 134 39.86 1.06 -6.35
CA THR A 134 39.17 0.29 -5.32
C THR A 134 37.89 1.00 -4.94
N LEU A 135 36.75 0.36 -5.19
CA LEU A 135 35.44 0.75 -4.72
C LEU A 135 35.25 0.17 -3.32
N SER A 136 34.98 1.02 -2.34
CA SER A 136 34.75 0.58 -0.95
C SER A 136 33.60 1.35 -0.33
N GLY A 137 32.94 0.74 0.64
CA GLY A 137 31.74 1.32 1.20
C GLY A 137 31.14 0.50 2.32
N GLN A 138 30.03 1.00 2.86
CA GLN A 138 29.29 0.33 3.92
C GLN A 138 27.79 0.37 3.62
N VAL A 139 27.11 -0.75 3.86
CA VAL A 139 25.65 -0.85 3.86
C VAL A 139 25.16 -0.88 5.30
N LEU A 140 24.21 -0.04 5.64
CA LEU A 140 23.52 -0.02 6.93
C LEU A 140 22.02 -0.07 6.71
N VAL A 141 21.32 -0.90 7.47
CA VAL A 141 19.86 -0.95 7.53
C VAL A 141 19.45 -0.41 8.89
N ASN A 142 18.74 0.72 8.92
CA ASN A 142 18.36 1.43 10.15
C ASN A 142 19.57 1.75 11.06
N GLY A 143 20.73 2.04 10.46
CA GLY A 143 21.96 2.34 11.19
C GLY A 143 22.71 1.12 11.75
N SER A 144 22.27 -0.11 11.44
CA SER A 144 22.97 -1.36 11.81
C SER A 144 23.46 -2.12 10.57
N PRO A 145 24.59 -2.84 10.64
CA PRO A 145 25.04 -3.72 9.56
C PRO A 145 23.98 -4.77 9.18
N PRO A 146 23.81 -5.09 7.89
CA PRO A 146 22.98 -6.19 7.43
C PRO A 146 23.63 -7.56 7.73
N PRO A 147 22.92 -8.68 7.51
CA PRO A 147 23.53 -10.01 7.59
C PRO A 147 24.78 -10.13 6.71
N ILE A 148 25.80 -10.81 7.22
CA ILE A 148 27.03 -11.11 6.47
C ILE A 148 26.68 -11.74 5.11
N GLY A 149 27.41 -11.34 4.07
CA GLY A 149 27.21 -11.88 2.72
C GLY A 149 26.05 -11.24 1.96
N THR A 150 25.49 -10.13 2.45
CA THR A 150 24.50 -9.37 1.68
C THR A 150 25.15 -8.86 0.38
N PRO A 151 24.56 -9.12 -0.80
CA PRO A 151 25.12 -8.72 -2.09
C PRO A 151 24.92 -7.23 -2.36
N VAL A 152 25.98 -6.59 -2.87
CA VAL A 152 26.02 -5.19 -3.31
C VAL A 152 26.32 -5.18 -4.80
N SER A 153 25.35 -4.72 -5.59
CA SER A 153 25.45 -4.65 -7.04
C SER A 153 25.84 -3.25 -7.49
N PHE A 154 26.76 -3.16 -8.43
CA PHE A 154 27.23 -1.89 -8.99
C PHE A 154 26.71 -1.66 -10.39
N THR A 155 26.42 -0.41 -10.72
CA THR A 155 26.09 0.04 -12.07
C THR A 155 27.08 1.11 -12.51
N VAL A 156 27.58 0.99 -13.74
CA VAL A 156 28.49 1.95 -14.37
C VAL A 156 27.71 2.68 -15.45
N SER A 157 27.78 4.02 -15.48
CA SER A 157 27.05 4.84 -16.45
C SER A 157 27.43 4.58 -17.90
N ASP A 158 28.68 4.22 -18.16
CA ASP A 158 29.19 3.82 -19.47
C ASP A 158 30.05 2.55 -19.34
N PRO A 159 29.50 1.36 -19.65
CA PRO A 159 30.21 0.09 -19.52
C PRO A 159 31.33 -0.09 -20.55
N ILE A 160 31.42 0.77 -21.57
CA ILE A 160 32.52 0.72 -22.55
C ILE A 160 33.83 1.20 -21.90
N LEU A 161 33.76 2.11 -20.93
CA LEU A 161 34.91 2.73 -20.28
C LEU A 161 35.54 1.88 -19.16
N GLY A 162 34.87 0.83 -18.70
CA GLY A 162 35.44 -0.09 -17.71
C GLY A 162 34.44 -1.07 -17.11
N THR A 163 34.96 -1.98 -16.28
CA THR A 163 34.19 -3.04 -15.63
C THR A 163 34.47 -3.09 -14.13
N ILE A 164 33.54 -3.68 -13.37
CA ILE A 164 33.65 -3.84 -11.91
C ILE A 164 33.77 -5.32 -11.57
N SER A 165 34.72 -5.65 -10.71
CA SER A 165 34.91 -6.98 -10.13
C SER A 165 35.31 -6.88 -8.65
N SER A 166 34.59 -7.46 -7.70
CA SER A 166 33.40 -8.31 -7.82
C SER A 166 32.11 -7.51 -8.02
N ASN A 167 31.19 -8.02 -8.86
CA ASN A 167 29.83 -7.49 -9.01
C ASN A 167 28.83 -8.67 -9.12
N PRO A 168 28.12 -9.04 -8.04
CA PRO A 168 28.02 -8.33 -6.77
C PRO A 168 29.24 -8.53 -5.86
N ALA A 169 29.56 -7.51 -5.05
CA ALA A 169 30.44 -7.65 -3.90
C ALA A 169 29.63 -8.11 -2.68
N LEU A 170 30.27 -8.81 -1.73
CA LEU A 170 29.62 -9.29 -0.52
C LEU A 170 30.06 -8.44 0.68
N THR A 171 29.10 -8.18 1.57
CA THR A 171 29.37 -7.46 2.83
C THR A 171 30.00 -8.35 3.90
N ASP A 172 30.88 -7.77 4.71
CA ASP A 172 31.43 -8.38 5.92
C ASP A 172 30.45 -8.28 7.12
N PRO A 173 30.78 -8.80 8.32
CA PRO A 173 29.90 -8.70 9.50
C PRO A 173 29.58 -7.26 9.95
N SER A 174 30.40 -6.28 9.55
CA SER A 174 30.20 -4.87 9.84
C SER A 174 29.53 -4.12 8.69
N GLY A 175 29.10 -4.81 7.63
CA GLY A 175 28.41 -4.24 6.48
C GLY A 175 29.34 -3.59 5.46
N PHE A 176 30.66 -3.72 5.60
CA PHE A 176 31.62 -3.17 4.63
C PHE A 176 31.72 -4.06 3.41
N PHE A 177 31.93 -3.46 2.25
CA PHE A 177 32.15 -4.16 0.99
C PHE A 177 33.32 -3.53 0.22
N THR A 178 33.92 -4.34 -0.65
CA THR A 178 34.98 -3.89 -1.56
C THR A 178 34.80 -4.49 -2.94
N ALA A 179 35.03 -3.69 -3.98
CA ALA A 179 35.10 -4.10 -5.37
C ALA A 179 36.22 -3.33 -6.08
N THR A 180 36.55 -3.73 -7.31
CA THR A 180 37.61 -3.13 -8.11
C THR A 180 37.02 -2.67 -9.44
N PHE A 181 37.18 -1.40 -9.77
CA PHE A 181 36.90 -0.87 -11.10
C PHE A 181 38.18 -0.87 -11.94
N SER A 182 38.10 -1.45 -13.14
CA SER A 182 39.19 -1.51 -14.11
C SER A 182 38.78 -0.80 -15.41
N SER A 183 39.55 0.21 -15.81
CA SER A 183 39.30 0.95 -17.05
C SER A 183 39.63 0.13 -18.29
N SER A 184 38.94 0.38 -19.39
CA SER A 184 39.19 -0.22 -20.71
C SER A 184 40.19 0.56 -21.57
N PHE A 185 41.05 1.40 -20.95
CA PHE A 185 42.07 2.23 -21.61
C PHE A 185 41.51 3.31 -22.55
N LEU A 186 40.23 3.66 -22.41
CA LEU A 186 39.58 4.75 -23.14
C LEU A 186 39.40 5.96 -22.22
N PRO A 187 39.76 7.18 -22.66
CA PRO A 187 39.55 8.38 -21.86
C PRO A 187 38.06 8.68 -21.74
N GLY A 188 37.64 9.16 -20.58
CA GLY A 188 36.23 9.43 -20.30
C GLY A 188 35.95 9.57 -18.80
N THR A 189 34.68 9.78 -18.46
CA THR A 189 34.25 9.87 -17.06
C THR A 189 33.10 8.91 -16.83
N VAL A 190 33.18 8.11 -15.77
CA VAL A 190 32.13 7.17 -15.38
C VAL A 190 31.57 7.55 -14.01
N ASN A 191 30.25 7.44 -13.88
CA ASN A 191 29.57 7.48 -12.60
C ASN A 191 29.20 6.06 -12.19
N ILE A 192 29.53 5.70 -10.95
CA ILE A 192 29.28 4.38 -10.38
C ILE A 192 28.31 4.52 -9.22
N THR A 193 27.24 3.75 -9.23
CA THR A 193 26.31 3.63 -8.11
C THR A 193 26.31 2.22 -7.55
N ALA A 194 26.12 2.09 -6.23
CA ALA A 194 25.96 0.81 -5.55
C ALA A 194 24.50 0.65 -5.11
N SER A 195 23.98 -0.58 -5.20
CA SER A 195 22.61 -0.92 -4.80
C SER A 195 22.59 -2.20 -3.97
N ALA A 196 21.81 -2.16 -2.89
CA ALA A 196 21.62 -3.29 -1.97
C ALA A 196 20.33 -3.10 -1.18
N LEU A 197 19.57 -4.18 -0.96
CA LEU A 197 18.35 -4.17 -0.12
C LEU A 197 17.38 -3.01 -0.45
N GLY A 198 17.21 -2.70 -1.75
CA GLY A 198 16.34 -1.63 -2.24
C GLY A 198 16.88 -0.20 -2.08
N GLY A 199 18.02 -0.01 -1.41
CA GLY A 199 18.73 1.27 -1.33
C GLY A 199 19.71 1.47 -2.49
N ILE A 200 20.01 2.73 -2.80
CA ILE A 200 20.98 3.15 -3.84
C ILE A 200 21.90 4.21 -3.23
N SER A 201 23.20 4.11 -3.47
CA SER A 201 24.18 5.12 -3.04
C SER A 201 24.15 6.36 -3.93
N ASP A 202 24.68 7.47 -3.42
CA ASP A 202 25.10 8.56 -4.30
C ASP A 202 26.15 8.07 -5.31
N PRO A 203 26.19 8.64 -6.52
CA PRO A 203 27.16 8.26 -7.54
C PRO A 203 28.56 8.73 -7.17
N VAL A 204 29.55 7.86 -7.38
CA VAL A 204 30.97 8.21 -7.34
C VAL A 204 31.50 8.33 -8.75
N THR A 205 32.23 9.43 -9.01
CA THR A 205 32.80 9.71 -10.32
C THR A 205 34.26 9.26 -10.40
N ILE A 206 34.61 8.55 -11.47
CA ILE A 206 36.00 8.21 -11.83
C ILE A 206 36.32 8.81 -13.19
N THR A 207 37.44 9.54 -13.29
CA THR A 207 37.93 10.13 -14.55
C THR A 207 39.11 9.33 -15.08
N ILE A 208 39.03 8.94 -16.35
CA ILE A 208 40.07 8.21 -17.09
C ILE A 208 40.68 9.19 -18.10
N PHE A 209 42.00 9.35 -18.09
CA PHE A 209 42.72 10.33 -18.91
C PHE A 209 44.02 9.79 -19.49
#